data_AF-E2BXQ6-F1
#
_entry.id   AF-E2BXQ6-F1
#
_cell.length_a   1.000
_cell.length_b   1.000
_cell.length_c   1.000
_cell.angle_alpha   90.00
_cell.angle_beta   90.00
_cell.angle_gamma   90.00
#
_symmetry.space_group_name_H-M   'P 1'
#
loop_
_entity.id
_entity.type
_entity.pdbx_description
1 polymer ?
#
loop_
_entity_poly.entity_id
_entity_poly.type
_entity_poly.pdbx_seq_one_letter_code
_entity_poly.pdbx_strand_id
1 'polypeptide(L)'
;MFDEIRYELDSVEIDRNRNVGITSTLKNYVSLSSNKNVIMKNAAWETTDTISPDGYFNFCVPLRVGFCEDYKRIVINARHELILLRSRSDNNSLLGSSALDPKLT
;
A
#
# COMPACT_ATOMS: atom_id res chain seq x y z
N MET A 1 3.81 -2.74 -9.57
CA MET A 1 3.87 -3.34 -8.21
C MET A 1 2.75 -4.36 -7.98
N PHE A 2 1.52 -3.99 -7.61
CA PHE A 2 0.40 -4.94 -7.43
C PHE A 2 -0.75 -4.62 -8.37
N ASP A 3 -1.26 -5.64 -9.06
CA ASP A 3 -2.46 -5.52 -9.89
C ASP A 3 -3.72 -5.60 -9.03
N GLU A 4 -3.68 -6.34 -7.93
CA GLU A 4 -4.85 -6.56 -7.08
C GLU A 4 -4.48 -6.75 -5.61
N ILE A 5 -5.33 -6.20 -4.75
CA ILE A 5 -5.36 -6.48 -3.31
C ILE A 5 -6.76 -6.97 -2.97
N ARG A 6 -6.85 -8.07 -2.23
CA ARG A 6 -8.10 -8.63 -1.74
C ARG A 6 -8.00 -8.93 -0.26
N TYR A 7 -9.04 -8.57 0.47
CA TYR A 7 -9.17 -8.87 1.89
C TYR A 7 -10.33 -9.85 2.09
N GLU A 8 -10.05 -10.95 2.78
CA GLU A 8 -11.03 -11.97 3.13
C GLU A 8 -11.10 -12.14 4.66
N LEU A 9 -12.30 -12.40 5.15
CA LEU A 9 -12.58 -12.72 6.55
C LEU A 9 -13.33 -14.06 6.59
N ASP A 10 -12.76 -15.06 7.25
CA ASP A 10 -13.29 -16.43 7.28
C ASP A 10 -13.60 -16.97 5.86
N SER A 11 -12.66 -16.73 4.93
CA SER A 11 -12.77 -17.10 3.51
C SER A 11 -13.92 -16.43 2.74
N VAL A 12 -14.51 -15.36 3.31
CA VAL A 12 -15.45 -14.47 2.63
C VAL A 12 -14.73 -13.23 2.15
N GLU A 13 -14.77 -12.96 0.85
CA GLU A 13 -14.26 -11.72 0.26
C GLU A 13 -15.01 -10.51 0.84
N ILE A 14 -14.30 -9.69 1.60
CA ILE A 14 -14.83 -8.46 2.20
C ILE A 14 -14.62 -7.29 1.25
N ASP A 15 -13.45 -7.25 0.59
CA ASP A 15 -13.15 -6.22 -0.40
C ASP A 15 -12.08 -6.64 -1.38
N ARG A 16 -12.10 -6.04 -2.56
CA ARG A 16 -11.17 -6.27 -3.66
C ARG A 16 -10.95 -4.98 -4.45
N ASN A 17 -9.69 -4.60 -4.59
CA ASN A 17 -9.29 -3.42 -5.37
C ASN A 17 -8.27 -3.82 -6.45
N ARG A 18 -8.40 -3.22 -7.64
CA ARG A 18 -7.49 -3.41 -8.77
C ARG A 18 -6.72 -2.14 -9.09
N ASN A 19 -5.57 -2.29 -9.75
CA ASN A 19 -4.67 -1.18 -10.07
C ASN A 19 -4.30 -0.38 -8.82
N VAL A 20 -4.00 -1.09 -7.74
CA VAL A 20 -4.04 -0.52 -6.38
C VAL A 20 -3.05 0.61 -6.19
N GLY A 21 -1.92 0.60 -6.90
CA GLY A 21 -1.00 1.74 -6.91
C GLY A 21 -1.64 3.02 -7.47
N ILE A 22 -2.41 2.94 -8.57
CA ILE A 22 -3.04 4.10 -9.22
C ILE A 22 -4.25 4.56 -8.40
N THR A 23 -5.12 3.64 -8.02
CA THR A 23 -6.37 3.98 -7.31
C THR A 23 -6.11 4.54 -5.92
N SER A 24 -5.15 3.96 -5.17
CA SER A 24 -4.75 4.49 -3.86
C SER A 24 -4.11 5.87 -3.98
N THR A 25 -3.23 6.09 -4.96
CA THR A 25 -2.60 7.40 -5.21
C THR A 25 -3.64 8.47 -5.49
N LEU A 26 -4.59 8.20 -6.39
CA LEU A 26 -5.64 9.16 -6.74
C LEU A 26 -6.54 9.47 -5.53
N LYS A 27 -6.98 8.42 -4.81
CA LYS A 27 -7.81 8.59 -3.61
C LYS A 27 -7.09 9.39 -2.53
N ASN A 28 -5.82 9.08 -2.30
CA ASN A 28 -4.96 9.80 -1.37
C ASN A 28 -4.88 11.28 -1.78
N TYR A 29 -4.53 11.59 -3.02
CA TYR A 29 -4.43 12.95 -3.53
C TYR A 29 -5.68 13.81 -3.24
N VAL A 30 -6.88 13.24 -3.37
CA VAL A 30 -8.14 13.96 -3.15
C VAL A 30 -8.57 14.00 -1.68
N SER A 31 -8.25 12.98 -0.87
CA SER A 31 -8.82 12.78 0.48
C SER A 31 -7.89 13.16 1.64
N LEU A 32 -6.62 13.45 1.35
CA LEU A 32 -5.65 13.81 2.38
C LEU A 32 -5.82 15.27 2.80
N SER A 33 -6.13 15.45 4.08
CA SER A 33 -5.90 16.72 4.75
C SER A 33 -4.48 16.78 5.31
N SER A 34 -3.97 17.99 5.59
CA SER A 34 -2.63 18.20 6.15
C SER A 34 -2.36 17.37 7.41
N ASN A 35 -3.38 17.10 8.24
CA ASN A 35 -3.27 16.26 9.43
C ASN A 35 -3.04 14.77 9.12
N LYS A 36 -3.47 14.30 7.95
CA LYS A 36 -3.33 12.91 7.51
C LYS A 36 -2.01 12.66 6.77
N ASN A 37 -1.26 13.69 6.38
CA ASN A 37 0.05 13.54 5.73
C ASN A 37 1.08 12.83 6.62
N VAL A 38 0.99 12.98 7.95
CA VAL A 38 1.88 12.31 8.91
C VAL A 38 1.80 10.79 8.79
N ILE A 39 0.59 10.24 8.58
CA ILE A 39 0.35 8.78 8.45
C ILE A 39 1.01 8.24 7.16
N MET A 40 1.20 9.11 6.17
CA MET A 40 1.60 8.70 4.83
C MET A 40 3.09 8.88 4.55
N LYS A 41 3.83 9.50 5.47
CA LYS A 41 5.31 9.46 5.49
C LYS A 41 5.81 8.01 5.47
N ASN A 42 5.20 7.16 6.30
CA ASN A 42 5.53 5.73 6.35
C ASN A 42 5.09 4.96 5.10
N ALA A 43 4.15 5.50 4.30
CA ALA A 43 3.72 4.92 3.04
C ALA A 43 4.58 5.36 1.85
N ALA A 44 5.77 5.92 2.12
CA ALA A 44 6.70 6.45 1.12
C ALA A 44 6.11 7.53 0.20
N TRP A 45 5.12 8.29 0.69
CA TRP A 45 4.53 9.40 -0.07
C TRP A 45 5.42 10.64 -0.13
N GLU A 46 6.26 10.85 0.89
CA GLU A 46 7.35 11.81 0.85
C GLU A 46 8.66 11.05 0.55
N THR A 47 9.25 11.37 -0.59
CA THR A 47 10.37 10.66 -1.22
C THR A 47 11.75 11.03 -0.65
N THR A 48 11.84 11.82 0.42
CA THR A 48 13.13 12.42 0.81
C THR A 48 14.04 11.48 1.60
N ASP A 49 13.51 10.49 2.33
CA ASP A 49 14.32 9.77 3.34
C ASP A 49 14.03 8.25 3.48
N THR A 50 13.41 7.61 2.48
CA THR A 50 12.89 6.23 2.62
C THR A 50 13.89 5.12 2.30
N ILE A 51 15.08 5.45 1.78
CA ILE A 51 16.13 4.50 1.42
C ILE A 51 17.25 4.60 2.45
N SER A 52 17.54 3.51 3.15
CA SER A 52 18.67 3.45 4.07
C SER A 52 19.99 3.62 3.29
N PRO A 53 21.07 4.11 3.94
CA PRO A 53 22.40 4.16 3.33
C PRO A 53 22.87 2.81 2.76
N ASP A 54 22.34 1.71 3.27
CA ASP A 54 22.64 0.34 2.88
C ASP A 54 21.77 -0.18 1.72
N GLY A 55 20.86 0.64 1.19
CA GLY A 55 19.99 0.31 0.05
C GLY A 55 18.72 -0.48 0.41
N TYR A 56 18.35 -0.55 1.69
CA TYR A 56 17.08 -1.14 2.13
C TYR A 56 16.00 -0.08 2.22
N PHE A 57 14.76 -0.43 1.87
CA PHE A 57 13.61 0.44 2.08
C PHE A 57 12.49 -0.34 2.76
N ASN A 58 11.75 0.36 3.63
CA ASN A 58 10.53 -0.14 4.25
C ASN A 58 9.41 0.84 3.94
N PHE A 59 8.24 0.33 3.60
CA PHE A 59 7.05 1.15 3.40
C PHE A 59 5.84 0.44 3.99
N CYS A 60 4.89 1.22 4.49
CA CYS A 60 3.59 0.74 4.91
C CYS A 60 2.62 0.83 3.73
N VAL A 61 1.87 -0.24 3.47
CA VAL A 61 0.72 -0.16 2.55
C VAL A 61 -0.49 0.31 3.35
N PRO A 62 -0.96 1.56 3.18
CA PRO A 62 -2.15 2.01 3.88
C PRO A 62 -3.35 1.23 3.34
N LEU A 63 -4.03 0.46 4.20
CA LEU A 63 -5.25 -0.31 3.86
C LEU A 63 -6.48 0.59 3.64
N ARG A 64 -6.29 1.85 3.27
CA ARG A 64 -7.34 2.83 2.92
C ARG A 64 -7.95 2.61 1.54
N VAL A 65 -7.70 1.45 0.95
CA VAL A 65 -8.16 1.10 -0.40
C VAL A 65 -9.55 0.47 -0.40
N GLY A 66 -10.28 0.51 0.72
CA GLY A 66 -11.48 -0.30 0.89
C GLY A 66 -12.19 -0.26 2.25
N PHE A 67 -12.86 -1.37 2.58
CA PHE A 67 -13.66 -1.67 3.79
C PHE A 67 -13.10 -1.12 5.10
N CYS A 68 -11.79 -1.14 5.27
CA CYS A 68 -11.14 -0.75 6.52
C CYS A 68 -11.21 0.75 6.84
N GLU A 69 -11.64 1.61 5.91
CA GLU A 69 -11.65 3.06 6.15
C GLU A 69 -12.75 3.50 7.14
N ASP A 70 -13.93 2.88 7.07
CA ASP A 70 -15.09 3.27 7.86
C ASP A 70 -15.49 2.26 8.95
N TYR A 71 -14.84 1.09 8.97
CA TYR A 71 -15.14 0.06 9.95
C TYR A 71 -14.53 0.38 11.31
N LYS A 72 -15.38 0.71 12.29
CA LYS A 72 -14.98 1.17 13.64
C LYS A 72 -14.98 0.08 14.71
N ARG A 73 -15.33 -1.16 14.36
CA ARG A 73 -15.41 -2.27 15.32
C ARG A 73 -14.14 -3.10 15.27
N ILE A 74 -13.85 -3.79 16.36
CA ILE A 74 -12.74 -4.74 16.43
C ILE A 74 -13.30 -6.12 16.08
N VAL A 75 -12.67 -6.80 15.13
CA VAL A 75 -12.91 -8.21 14.84
C VAL A 75 -11.71 -8.99 15.37
N ILE A 76 -11.97 -9.95 16.25
CA ILE A 76 -10.97 -10.88 16.80
C ILE A 76 -11.50 -12.30 16.61
N ASN A 77 -10.61 -13.29 16.71
CA ASN A 77 -10.93 -14.72 16.56
C ASN A 77 -11.55 -15.08 15.20
N ALA A 78 -11.27 -14.30 14.15
CA ALA A 78 -11.62 -14.61 12.78
C ALA A 78 -10.34 -14.77 11.94
N ARG A 79 -10.42 -15.54 10.86
CA ARG A 79 -9.30 -15.72 9.93
C ARG A 79 -9.22 -14.50 9.01
N HIS A 80 -8.21 -13.67 9.20
CA HIS A 80 -7.91 -12.52 8.36
C HIS A 80 -6.93 -12.91 7.24
N GLU A 81 -7.31 -12.71 5.99
CA GLU A 81 -6.45 -12.99 4.84
C GLU A 81 -6.31 -11.74 3.98
N LEU A 82 -5.07 -11.28 3.79
CA LEU A 82 -4.74 -10.22 2.85
C LEU A 82 -3.96 -10.83 1.68
N ILE A 83 -4.56 -10.82 0.51
CA ILE A 83 -4.03 -11.43 -0.70
C ILE A 83 -3.54 -10.32 -1.62
N LEU A 84 -2.28 -10.39 -2.02
CA LEU A 84 -1.64 -9.42 -2.93
C LEU A 84 -1.26 -10.13 -4.22
N LEU A 85 -1.84 -9.72 -5.35
CA LEU A 85 -1.41 -10.20 -6.67
C LEU A 85 -0.46 -9.17 -7.27
N ARG A 86 0.81 -9.57 -7.40
CA ARG A 86 1.82 -8.77 -8.11
C ARG A 86 1.43 -8.65 -9.59
N SER A 87 1.65 -7.46 -10.15
CA SER A 87 1.51 -7.28 -11.59
C SER A 87 2.50 -8.12 -12.38
N ARG A 88 2.13 -8.53 -13.59
CA ARG A 88 3.04 -9.25 -14.52
C ARG A 88 4.18 -8.37 -15.02
N SER A 89 4.08 -7.05 -14.84
CA SER A 89 5.09 -6.08 -15.24
C SER A 89 5.21 -4.97 -14.20
N ASP A 90 6.33 -4.27 -14.20
CA ASP A 90 6.56 -3.15 -13.29
C ASP A 90 6.06 -1.81 -13.83
N ASN A 91 5.24 -1.81 -14.88
CA ASN A 91 4.64 -0.61 -15.48
C ASN A 91 3.79 0.20 -14.48
N ASN A 92 3.16 -0.49 -13.53
CA ASN A 92 2.35 0.11 -12.47
C ASN A 92 3.18 0.37 -11.19
N SER A 93 4.45 0.74 -11.34
CA SER A 93 5.36 1.06 -10.23
C SER A 93 6.07 2.37 -10.51
N LEU A 94 6.38 3.11 -9.46
CA LEU A 94 7.36 4.18 -9.56
C LEU A 94 8.75 3.55 -9.59
N LEU A 95 9.55 3.92 -10.58
CA LEU A 95 10.97 3.58 -10.65
C LEU A 95 11.74 4.60 -9.80
N GLY A 96 12.52 4.13 -8.82
CA GLY A 96 13.50 4.95 -8.13
C GLY A 96 14.62 5.39 -9.08
N SER A 97 15.32 6.48 -8.77
CA SER A 97 16.49 6.88 -9.57
C SER A 97 17.60 5.83 -9.46
N SER A 98 18.20 5.42 -10.58
CA SER A 98 19.28 4.40 -10.66
C SER A 98 20.54 4.66 -9.83
N ALA A 99 20.65 5.80 -9.12
CA ALA A 99 21.74 6.03 -8.18
C ALA A 99 21.63 5.24 -6.87
N LEU A 100 20.47 4.61 -6.60
CA LEU A 100 20.15 3.89 -5.37
C LEU A 100 19.44 2.57 -5.68
N ASP A 101 20.04 1.73 -6.52
CA ASP A 101 19.48 0.40 -6.78
C ASP A 101 19.46 -0.43 -5.49
N PRO A 102 18.28 -0.83 -4.98
CA PRO A 102 18.20 -1.67 -3.80
C PRO A 102 18.76 -3.06 -4.13
N LYS A 103 19.65 -3.58 -3.28
CA LYS A 103 20.16 -4.95 -3.43
C LYS A 103 19.01 -5.94 -3.19
N LEU A 104 18.54 -6.58 -4.25
CA LEU A 104 17.62 -7.72 -4.17
C LEU A 104 18.46 -8.97 -3.88
N THR A 105 18.16 -9.67 -2.77
CA THR A 105 18.69 -11.02 -2.46
C THR A 105 17.61 -12.06 -2.67
#